data_AF-A0A1B3LZ32-F1
#
_entry.id   AF-A0A1B3LZ32-F1
#
_cell.length_a   1.000
_cell.length_b   1.000
_cell.length_c   1.000
_cell.angle_alpha   90.00
_cell.angle_beta   90.00
_cell.angle_gamma   90.00
#
_symmetry.space_group_name_H-M   'P 1'
#
loop_
_entity.id
_entity.type
_entity.pdbx_description
1 polymer ?
#
loop_
_entity_poly.entity_id
_entity_poly.type
_entity_poly.pdbx_seq_one_letter_code
_entity_poly.pdbx_strand_id
1 'polypeptide(L)'
;MNIRTFALTTVFLGTLASSWAQPAPGPLEIDGRKVLTLVSNDPPGLRCNNNIQVAAELANTYKVPIPIYPVSFMPAGTKAPIVWFGGENIAQSGGKLNGMISYTELADRFEVEGVTKQDKSGLLMAPAVNGTFEALKQSIKGK
;
A
#
# COMPACT_ATOMS: atom_id res chain seq x y z
N MET A 1 -44.32 8.98 -50.77
CA MET A 1 -43.19 8.02 -50.68
C MET A 1 -41.90 8.82 -50.86
N ASN A 2 -41.15 9.10 -49.79
CA ASN A 2 -39.83 9.74 -49.87
C ASN A 2 -39.04 9.37 -48.60
N ILE A 3 -38.14 8.40 -48.76
CA ILE A 3 -37.22 7.90 -47.74
C ILE A 3 -36.02 8.85 -47.71
N ARG A 4 -35.82 9.56 -46.60
CA ARG A 4 -34.58 10.29 -46.34
C ARG A 4 -33.70 9.46 -45.42
N THR A 5 -32.57 9.06 -45.95
CA THR A 5 -31.50 8.26 -45.35
C THR A 5 -30.91 8.98 -44.14
N PHE A 6 -31.03 8.38 -42.95
CA PHE A 6 -30.30 8.81 -41.75
C PHE A 6 -28.91 8.17 -41.79
N ALA A 7 -27.86 8.98 -41.92
CA ALA A 7 -26.49 8.55 -41.70
C ALA A 7 -26.22 8.53 -40.19
N LEU A 8 -26.08 7.33 -39.62
CA LEU A 8 -25.70 7.12 -38.22
C LEU A 8 -24.17 7.08 -38.14
N THR A 9 -23.55 8.21 -37.79
CA THR A 9 -22.10 8.28 -37.58
C THR A 9 -21.78 7.82 -36.16
N THR A 10 -21.42 6.55 -35.99
CA THR A 10 -20.97 6.01 -34.70
C THR A 10 -19.56 6.52 -34.41
N VAL A 11 -19.43 7.47 -33.49
CA VAL A 11 -18.12 7.92 -32.99
C VAL A 11 -17.64 6.89 -31.96
N PHE A 12 -16.64 6.08 -32.33
CA PHE A 12 -15.89 5.28 -31.37
C PHE A 12 -14.98 6.22 -30.56
N LEU A 13 -15.43 6.62 -29.37
CA LEU A 13 -14.55 7.21 -28.37
C LEU A 13 -13.63 6.09 -27.84
N GLY A 14 -12.44 5.98 -28.43
CA GLY A 14 -11.37 5.19 -27.84
C GLY A 14 -10.92 5.85 -26.54
N THR A 15 -11.31 5.29 -25.40
CA THR A 15 -10.74 5.67 -24.11
C THR A 15 -9.27 5.23 -24.09
N LEU A 16 -8.35 6.17 -24.31
CA LEU A 16 -6.96 6.02 -23.90
C LEU A 16 -6.92 5.99 -22.37
N ALA A 17 -7.20 4.82 -21.79
CA ALA A 17 -7.00 4.61 -20.37
C ALA A 17 -5.51 4.76 -20.08
N SER A 18 -5.14 5.83 -19.39
CA SER A 18 -3.80 5.99 -18.84
C SER A 18 -3.51 4.78 -17.97
N SER A 19 -2.52 3.98 -18.32
CA SER A 19 -2.12 2.72 -17.68
C SER A 19 -1.58 2.88 -16.23
N TRP A 20 -1.78 4.05 -15.63
CA TRP A 20 -1.20 4.46 -14.35
C TRP A 20 -2.18 4.45 -13.17
N ALA A 21 -3.47 4.26 -13.42
CA ALA A 21 -4.50 4.25 -12.38
C ALA A 21 -5.10 2.85 -12.21
N GLN A 22 -4.30 1.89 -11.73
CA GLN A 22 -4.87 0.64 -11.21
C GLN A 22 -5.56 0.97 -9.88
N PRO A 23 -6.87 0.68 -9.72
CA PRO A 23 -7.53 0.87 -8.43
C PRO A 23 -6.87 -0.03 -7.38
N ALA A 24 -6.92 0.39 -6.12
CA ALA A 24 -6.44 -0.46 -5.03
C ALA A 24 -7.20 -1.81 -5.05
N PRO A 25 -6.51 -2.95 -4.93
CA PRO A 25 -7.19 -4.22 -4.81
C PRO A 25 -7.87 -4.35 -3.45
N GLY A 26 -9.02 -5.03 -3.44
CA GLY A 26 -9.76 -5.30 -2.20
C GLY A 26 -10.53 -4.09 -1.64
N PRO A 27 -10.97 -4.16 -0.38
CA PRO A 27 -11.73 -3.10 0.26
C PRO A 27 -10.86 -1.87 0.54
N LEU A 28 -11.42 -0.68 0.35
CA LEU A 28 -10.76 0.59 0.71
C LEU A 28 -10.89 0.90 2.22
N GLU A 29 -11.94 0.37 2.84
CA GLU A 29 -12.24 0.48 4.26
C GLU A 29 -12.71 -0.87 4.82
N ILE A 30 -12.32 -1.17 6.05
CA ILE A 30 -12.82 -2.32 6.84
C ILE A 30 -13.23 -1.78 8.20
N ASP A 31 -14.46 -2.07 8.63
CA ASP A 31 -15.04 -1.57 9.89
C ASP A 31 -14.93 -0.04 10.07
N GLY A 32 -15.15 0.71 8.98
CA GLY A 32 -15.06 2.17 8.96
C GLY A 32 -13.64 2.72 9.08
N ARG A 33 -12.61 1.90 8.87
CA ARG A 33 -11.20 2.29 8.91
C ARG A 33 -10.56 2.13 7.55
N LYS A 34 -9.85 3.16 7.09
CA LYS A 34 -9.05 3.10 5.86
C LYS A 34 -8.02 1.98 5.92
N VAL A 35 -7.89 1.28 4.82
CA VAL A 35 -7.03 0.11 4.66
C VAL A 35 -5.66 0.54 4.12
N LEU A 36 -4.59 -0.03 4.67
CA LEU A 36 -3.23 0.04 4.12
C LEU A 36 -2.97 -1.22 3.28
N THR A 37 -3.23 -1.13 1.98
CA THR A 37 -3.09 -2.27 1.06
C THR A 37 -1.68 -2.35 0.50
N LEU A 38 -1.05 -3.52 0.59
CA LEU A 38 0.25 -3.80 -0.05
C LEU A 38 0.09 -4.80 -1.19
N VAL A 39 0.69 -4.51 -2.34
CA VAL A 39 0.94 -5.50 -3.39
C VAL A 39 2.44 -5.75 -3.46
N SER A 40 2.82 -7.01 -3.27
CA SER A 40 4.22 -7.47 -3.20
C SER A 40 4.57 -8.36 -4.38
N ASN A 41 5.84 -8.33 -4.81
CA ASN A 41 6.35 -9.36 -5.71
C ASN A 41 6.21 -10.75 -5.07
N ASP A 42 6.12 -11.78 -5.92
CA ASP A 42 6.15 -13.18 -5.50
C ASP A 42 7.35 -13.88 -6.17
N PRO A 43 8.43 -14.18 -5.43
CA PRO A 43 8.62 -13.92 -4.00
C PRO A 43 8.87 -12.41 -3.68
N PRO A 44 8.63 -11.97 -2.43
CA PRO A 44 8.88 -10.58 -2.03
C PRO A 44 10.36 -10.18 -2.13
N GLY A 45 10.63 -9.07 -2.83
CA GLY A 45 11.95 -8.46 -2.90
C GLY A 45 12.23 -7.50 -1.74
N LEU A 46 13.42 -6.88 -1.73
CA LEU A 46 13.88 -5.99 -0.65
C LEU A 46 12.88 -4.86 -0.31
N ARG A 47 12.35 -4.16 -1.32
CA ARG A 47 11.37 -3.08 -1.11
C ARG A 47 10.02 -3.60 -0.58
N CYS A 48 9.59 -4.79 -1.02
CA CYS A 48 8.38 -5.43 -0.51
C CYS A 48 8.55 -5.80 0.98
N ASN A 49 9.68 -6.41 1.33
CA ASN A 49 10.00 -6.78 2.71
C ASN A 49 10.10 -5.56 3.64
N ASN A 50 10.66 -4.44 3.14
CA ASN A 50 10.64 -3.18 3.88
C ASN A 50 9.21 -2.73 4.18
N ASN A 51 8.34 -2.68 3.17
CA ASN A 51 6.99 -2.17 3.37
C ASN A 51 6.16 -3.08 4.29
N ILE A 52 6.36 -4.40 4.24
CA ILE A 52 5.73 -5.35 5.16
C ILE A 52 6.20 -5.10 6.61
N GLN A 53 7.50 -4.87 6.82
CA GLN A 53 8.04 -4.53 8.14
C GLN A 53 7.46 -3.22 8.66
N VAL A 54 7.46 -2.16 7.85
CA VAL A 54 6.87 -0.87 8.20
C VAL A 54 5.39 -1.03 8.54
N ALA A 55 4.63 -1.80 7.74
CA ALA A 55 3.22 -2.04 8.02
C ALA A 55 3.02 -2.79 9.34
N ALA A 56 3.86 -3.79 9.64
CA ALA A 56 3.83 -4.49 10.92
C ALA A 56 4.14 -3.56 12.09
N GLU A 57 5.16 -2.71 11.98
CA GLU A 57 5.49 -1.71 13.00
C GLU A 57 4.32 -0.74 13.24
N LEU A 58 3.73 -0.21 12.18
CA LEU A 58 2.57 0.68 12.27
C LEU A 58 1.38 0.00 12.93
N ALA A 59 1.11 -1.28 12.66
CA ALA A 59 0.03 -2.03 13.29
C ALA A 59 0.17 -2.18 14.82
N ASN A 60 1.41 -2.07 15.34
CA ASN A 60 1.67 -2.08 16.78
C ASN A 60 1.35 -0.73 17.46
N THR A 61 1.13 0.32 16.67
CA THR A 61 0.81 1.68 17.16
C THR A 61 -0.59 2.13 16.76
N TYR A 62 -1.06 1.74 15.58
CA TYR A 62 -2.31 2.19 14.96
C TYR A 62 -3.27 1.02 14.68
N LYS A 63 -4.57 1.28 14.80
CA LYS A 63 -5.65 0.35 14.43
C LYS A 63 -5.89 0.45 12.92
N VAL A 64 -5.02 -0.16 12.11
CA VAL A 64 -5.10 -0.15 10.64
C VAL A 64 -5.23 -1.57 10.08
N PRO A 65 -6.20 -1.85 9.19
CA PRO A 65 -6.25 -3.11 8.44
C PRO A 65 -5.19 -3.15 7.34
N ILE A 66 -4.49 -4.28 7.20
CA ILE A 66 -3.34 -4.42 6.28
C ILE A 66 -3.45 -5.72 5.46
N PRO A 67 -4.20 -5.73 4.35
CA PRO A 67 -4.16 -6.82 3.39
C PRO A 67 -2.88 -6.75 2.55
N ILE A 68 -2.27 -7.91 2.34
CA ILE A 68 -1.09 -8.06 1.48
C ILE A 68 -1.48 -9.01 0.35
N TYR A 69 -1.34 -8.55 -0.89
CA TYR A 69 -1.63 -9.32 -2.10
C TYR A 69 -0.34 -9.64 -2.85
N PRO A 70 -0.16 -10.89 -3.34
CA PRO A 70 0.92 -11.18 -4.27
C PRO A 70 0.61 -10.57 -5.64
N VAL A 71 1.62 -10.09 -6.35
CA VAL A 71 1.49 -9.48 -7.69
C VAL A 71 0.94 -10.47 -8.72
N SER A 72 1.12 -11.77 -8.50
CA SER A 72 0.56 -12.85 -9.31
C SER A 72 -0.97 -12.85 -9.33
N PHE A 73 -1.64 -12.18 -8.38
CA PHE A 73 -3.10 -12.05 -8.34
C PHE A 73 -3.60 -10.75 -8.98
N MET A 74 -2.69 -9.90 -9.46
CA MET A 74 -3.01 -8.61 -10.06
C MET A 74 -3.04 -8.70 -11.59
N PRO A 75 -3.62 -7.69 -12.28
CA PRO A 75 -3.57 -7.63 -13.74
C PRO A 75 -2.14 -7.75 -14.30
N ALA A 76 -2.03 -8.38 -15.48
CA ALA A 76 -0.75 -8.57 -16.14
C ALA A 76 -0.02 -7.22 -16.35
N GLY A 77 1.28 -7.20 -16.05
CA GLY A 77 2.12 -5.99 -16.16
C GLY A 77 2.09 -5.07 -14.93
N THR A 78 1.39 -5.46 -13.85
CA THR A 78 1.44 -4.73 -12.57
C THR A 78 2.86 -4.64 -12.03
N LYS A 79 3.32 -3.43 -11.71
CA LYS A 79 4.68 -3.16 -11.21
C LYS A 79 4.70 -3.04 -9.69
N ALA A 80 4.88 -4.17 -9.01
CA ALA A 80 5.09 -4.21 -7.56
C ALA A 80 6.52 -3.79 -7.16
N PRO A 81 6.75 -3.34 -5.91
CA PRO A 81 5.76 -3.09 -4.86
C PRO A 81 4.82 -1.92 -5.16
N ILE A 82 3.58 -2.04 -4.68
CA ILE A 82 2.58 -0.97 -4.67
C ILE A 82 1.97 -0.87 -3.28
N VAL A 83 1.74 0.34 -2.81
CA VAL A 83 1.10 0.63 -1.52
C VAL A 83 -0.03 1.61 -1.74
N TRP A 84 -1.21 1.28 -1.21
CA TRP A 84 -2.35 2.17 -1.16
C TRP A 84 -2.77 2.44 0.28
N PHE A 85 -3.34 3.62 0.53
CA PHE A 85 -4.02 3.93 1.78
C PHE A 85 -5.39 4.55 1.49
N GLY A 86 -6.47 3.89 1.95
CA GLY A 86 -7.85 4.34 1.69
C GLY A 86 -8.18 4.53 0.21
N GLY A 87 -7.52 3.75 -0.67
CA GLY A 87 -7.66 3.85 -2.13
C GLY A 87 -6.69 4.80 -2.84
N GLU A 88 -5.96 5.66 -2.10
CA GLU A 88 -4.92 6.50 -2.70
C GLU A 88 -3.65 5.70 -2.94
N ASN A 89 -3.07 5.76 -4.14
CA ASN A 89 -1.74 5.21 -4.41
C ASN A 89 -0.67 6.07 -3.75
N ILE A 90 0.01 5.52 -2.73
CA ILE A 90 1.01 6.26 -1.96
C ILE A 90 2.44 5.86 -2.31
N ALA A 91 2.67 4.67 -2.86
CA ALA A 91 3.95 4.27 -3.41
C ALA A 91 3.78 3.23 -4.51
N GLN A 92 4.59 3.31 -5.57
CA GLN A 92 4.60 2.32 -6.66
C GLN A 92 5.99 2.20 -7.30
N SER A 93 6.40 0.98 -7.60
CA SER A 93 7.64 0.68 -8.31
C SER A 93 7.70 1.38 -9.68
N GLY A 94 8.77 2.13 -9.93
CA GLY A 94 8.88 2.98 -11.12
C GLY A 94 7.97 4.22 -11.12
N GLY A 95 7.34 4.53 -9.99
CA GLY A 95 6.50 5.71 -9.77
C GLY A 95 6.77 6.36 -8.42
N LYS A 96 5.71 6.74 -7.70
CA LYS A 96 5.78 7.43 -6.40
C LYS A 96 6.65 6.64 -5.41
N LEU A 97 7.65 7.32 -4.84
CA LEU A 97 8.64 6.77 -3.89
C LEU A 97 9.36 5.49 -4.37
N ASN A 98 9.31 5.19 -5.67
CA ASN A 98 9.78 3.94 -6.26
C ASN A 98 9.26 2.67 -5.52
N GLY A 99 8.05 2.78 -4.95
CA GLY A 99 7.36 1.68 -4.27
C GLY A 99 7.88 1.36 -2.87
N MET A 100 8.65 2.24 -2.24
CA MET A 100 9.10 2.09 -0.86
C MET A 100 8.47 3.15 0.03
N ILE A 101 7.98 2.75 1.19
CA ILE A 101 7.47 3.65 2.24
C ILE A 101 8.40 3.63 3.46
N SER A 102 8.36 4.71 4.24
CA SER A 102 8.99 4.77 5.56
C SER A 102 7.95 4.78 6.67
N TYR A 103 8.34 4.36 7.87
CA TYR A 103 7.47 4.43 9.05
C TYR A 103 7.00 5.87 9.31
N THR A 104 7.92 6.83 9.31
CA THR A 104 7.62 8.23 9.65
C THR A 104 6.60 8.84 8.69
N GLU A 105 6.77 8.64 7.38
CA GLU A 105 5.85 9.21 6.38
C GLU A 105 4.43 8.68 6.54
N LEU A 106 4.27 7.38 6.80
CA LEU A 106 2.95 6.79 7.04
C LEU A 106 2.38 7.16 8.40
N ALA A 107 3.21 7.22 9.44
CA ALA A 107 2.79 7.65 10.77
C ALA A 107 2.27 9.10 10.72
N ASP A 108 3.01 10.03 10.12
CA ASP A 108 2.60 11.42 9.96
C ASP A 108 1.27 11.52 9.21
N ARG A 109 1.12 10.73 8.13
CA ARG A 109 -0.13 10.64 7.39
C ARG A 109 -1.28 10.11 8.25
N PHE A 110 -1.05 9.07 9.05
CA PHE A 110 -2.05 8.50 9.94
C PHE A 110 -2.49 9.49 11.01
N GLU A 111 -1.58 10.29 11.56
CA GLU A 111 -1.91 11.35 12.52
C GLU A 111 -2.78 12.43 11.87
N VAL A 112 -2.40 12.90 10.67
CA VAL A 112 -3.17 13.91 9.92
C VAL A 112 -4.57 13.40 9.55
N GLU A 113 -4.68 12.12 9.17
CA GLU A 113 -5.95 11.49 8.80
C GLU A 113 -6.75 10.97 10.01
N GLY A 114 -6.25 11.14 11.24
CA GLY A 114 -6.95 10.77 12.46
C GLY A 114 -7.12 9.27 12.69
N VAL A 115 -6.17 8.45 12.19
CA VAL A 115 -6.19 6.99 12.41
C VAL A 115 -6.05 6.69 13.90
N THR A 116 -7.00 5.92 14.44
CA THR A 116 -7.02 5.61 15.87
C THR A 116 -5.80 4.80 16.29
N LYS A 117 -5.18 5.18 17.41
CA LYS A 117 -4.09 4.42 18.02
C LYS A 117 -4.58 3.15 18.73
N GLN A 118 -3.67 2.19 18.90
CA GLN A 118 -3.90 1.05 19.77
C GLN A 118 -4.00 1.51 21.22
N ASP A 119 -4.87 0.88 22.02
CA ASP A 119 -5.04 1.23 23.44
C ASP A 119 -3.82 0.81 24.27
N LYS A 120 -3.08 -0.18 23.77
CA LYS A 120 -1.80 -0.67 24.29
C LYS A 120 -0.86 -0.86 23.12
N SER A 121 0.41 -0.53 23.33
CA SER A 121 1.42 -0.77 22.29
C SER A 121 1.59 -2.27 22.05
N GLY A 122 1.75 -2.64 20.77
CA GLY A 122 1.91 -4.03 20.37
C GLY A 122 3.29 -4.61 20.71
N LEU A 123 3.44 -5.93 20.50
CA LEU A 123 4.61 -6.70 20.90
C LEU A 123 5.94 -6.18 20.32
N LEU A 124 5.95 -5.69 19.07
CA LEU A 124 7.18 -5.18 18.46
C LEU A 124 7.74 -3.96 19.19
N MET A 125 6.87 -3.20 19.86
CA MET A 125 7.24 -2.02 20.63
C MET A 125 7.48 -2.33 22.11
N ALA A 126 7.20 -3.57 22.55
CA ALA A 126 7.41 -3.97 23.93
C ALA A 126 8.91 -3.94 24.28
N PRO A 127 9.30 -3.48 25.49
CA PRO A 127 10.70 -3.39 25.90
C PRO A 127 11.47 -4.71 25.78
N ALA A 128 10.81 -5.85 26.02
CA ALA A 128 11.43 -7.17 25.91
C ALA A 128 11.88 -7.51 24.48
N VAL A 129 11.13 -7.07 23.46
CA VAL A 129 11.45 -7.33 22.05
C VAL A 129 12.38 -6.25 21.52
N ASN A 130 11.94 -4.99 21.62
CA ASN A 130 12.70 -3.87 21.07
C ASN A 130 14.05 -3.71 21.78
N GLY A 131 14.08 -3.84 23.11
CA GLY A 131 15.32 -3.75 23.88
C GLY A 131 16.33 -4.85 23.52
N THR A 132 15.88 -6.07 23.30
CA THR A 132 16.75 -7.18 22.86
C THR A 132 17.29 -6.94 21.45
N PHE A 133 16.46 -6.41 20.55
CA PHE A 133 16.88 -6.07 19.19
C PHE A 133 17.92 -4.94 19.17
N GLU A 134 17.71 -3.87 19.95
CA GLU A 134 18.66 -2.78 20.07
C GLU A 134 19.98 -3.23 20.73
N ALA A 135 19.91 -4.08 21.76
CA ALA A 135 21.10 -4.69 22.35
C ALA A 135 21.91 -5.51 21.33
N LEU A 136 21.23 -6.30 20.49
CA LEU A 136 21.86 -7.03 19.40
C LEU A 136 22.55 -6.08 18.41
N LYS A 137 21.85 -5.03 17.95
CA LYS A 137 22.44 -4.02 17.04
C LYS A 137 23.70 -3.38 17.64
N GLN A 138 23.66 -3.03 18.92
CA GLN A 138 24.81 -2.45 19.61
C GLN A 138 25.98 -3.43 19.67
N SER A 139 25.73 -4.71 19.96
CA SER A 139 26.78 -5.74 20.00
C SER A 139 27.48 -5.96 18.65
N ILE A 140 26.78 -5.74 17.54
CA ILE A 140 27.34 -5.87 16.19
C ILE A 140 28.16 -4.63 15.83
N LYS A 141 27.70 -3.42 16.20
CA LYS A 141 28.40 -2.16 15.95
C LYS A 141 29.68 -2.01 16.80
N GLY A 142 29.77 -2.70 17.93
CA GLY A 142 30.95 -2.73 18.80
C GLY A 142 32.06 -3.67 18.35
N LYS A 143 31.91 -4.32 17.19
CA LYS A 143 32.95 -5.11 16.50
C LYS A 143 33.37 -4.38 15.23
#